data_AF-A0A0W8E3J2-F1
#
_entry.id   AF-A0A0W8E3J2-F1
#
_cell.length_a   1.000
_cell.length_b   1.000
_cell.length_c   1.000
_cell.angle_alpha   90.00
_cell.angle_beta   90.00
_cell.angle_gamma   90.00
#
_symmetry.space_group_name_H-M   'P 1'
#
loop_
_entity.id
_entity.type
_entity.pdbx_description
1 polymer ?
#
loop_
_entity_poly.entity_id
_entity_poly.type
_entity_poly.pdbx_seq_one_letter_code
_entity_poly.pdbx_strand_id
1 'polypeptide(L)' 'MYYLSNLSQEELKVVRKIDEYFSLDHMSFQEKLFHALLIAQYELEAQYYSNEFEKSRIVEFRDILLILLSKFPRK' A
#
# COMPACT_ATOMS: atom_id res chain seq x y z
N MET A 1 0.36 -19.10 -3.13
CA MET A 1 1.71 -18.52 -3.22
C MET A 1 1.62 -17.31 -4.14
N TYR A 2 1.79 -16.11 -3.60
CA TYR A 2 1.89 -14.90 -4.42
C TYR A 2 3.23 -14.94 -5.16
N TYR A 3 3.22 -14.77 -6.49
CA TYR A 3 4.46 -14.69 -7.26
C TYR A 3 5.11 -13.33 -7.02
N LEU A 4 5.79 -13.21 -5.87
CA LEU A 4 6.65 -12.07 -5.51
C LEU A 4 7.75 -11.82 -6.56
N SER A 5 8.01 -12.78 -7.45
CA SER A 5 8.95 -12.71 -8.55
C SER A 5 8.60 -11.67 -9.64
N ASN A 6 7.35 -11.19 -9.70
CA ASN A 6 6.92 -10.17 -10.67
C ASN A 6 6.79 -8.76 -10.07
N LEU A 7 7.32 -8.56 -8.85
CA LEU A 7 7.29 -7.27 -8.19
C LEU A 7 8.59 -6.49 -8.40
N SER A 8 8.48 -5.18 -8.62
CA SER A 8 9.63 -4.28 -8.58
C SER A 8 10.21 -4.19 -7.17
N GLN A 9 11.39 -3.59 -7.03
CA GLN A 9 12.00 -3.37 -5.72
C GLN A 9 11.15 -2.44 -4.85
N GLU A 10 10.54 -1.41 -5.45
CA GLU A 10 9.63 -0.48 -4.77
C GLU A 10 8.37 -1.19 -4.28
N GLU A 11 7.76 -2.03 -5.14
CA GLU A 11 6.60 -2.84 -4.78
C GLU A 11 6.92 -3.79 -3.63
N LEU A 12 8.06 -4.49 -3.69
CA LEU A 12 8.50 -5.38 -2.61
C LEU A 12 8.69 -4.65 -1.28
N LYS A 13 9.25 -3.43 -1.30
CA LYS A 13 9.37 -2.60 -0.09
C LYS A 13 8.00 -2.28 0.50
N VAL A 14 7.04 -1.89 -0.34
CA VAL A 14 5.66 -1.58 0.09
C VAL A 14 4.97 -2.83 0.64
N VAL A 15 5.10 -3.98 -0.03
CA VAL A 15 4.54 -5.26 0.44
C VAL A 15 5.07 -5.60 1.84
N ARG A 16 6.39 -5.53 2.06
CA ARG A 16 6.99 -5.80 3.38
C ARG A 16 6.48 -4.84 4.45
N LYS A 17 6.46 -3.54 4.15
CA LYS A 17 5.97 -2.51 5.07
C LYS A 17 4.52 -2.76 5.49
N ILE A 18 3.67 -3.17 4.56
CA ILE A 18 2.26 -3.49 4.83
C ILE A 18 2.13 -4.74 5.69
N ASP A 19 2.89 -5.77 5.38
CA ASP A 19 2.81 -7.02 6.13
C ASP A 19 3.30 -6.85 7.57
N GLU A 20 4.33 -6.02 7.78
CA GLU A 20 4.80 -5.60 9.11
C GLU A 20 3.75 -4.77 9.87
N TYR A 21 3.14 -3.77 9.21
CA TYR A 21 2.15 -2.87 9.83
C TYR A 21 0.89 -3.63 10.29
N PHE A 22 0.41 -4.58 9.49
CA PHE A 22 -0.76 -5.41 9.80
C PHE A 22 -0.37 -6.82 10.28
N SER A 23 0.80 -6.97 10.90
CA SER A 23 1.39 -8.28 11.26
C SER A 23 0.56 -9.10 12.24
N LEU A 24 -0.23 -8.45 13.10
CA LEU A 24 -1.06 -9.09 14.12
C LEU A 24 -2.51 -9.32 13.68
N ASP A 25 -2.85 -8.94 12.45
CA ASP A 25 -4.23 -9.01 11.97
C ASP A 25 -4.50 -10.32 11.20
N HIS A 26 -5.72 -10.85 11.35
CA HIS A 26 -6.23 -11.99 10.58
C HIS A 26 -6.63 -11.60 9.15
N MET A 27 -6.42 -10.34 8.75
CA MET A 27 -6.62 -9.86 7.38
C MET A 27 -5.80 -10.63 6.35
N SER A 28 -6.46 -10.96 5.23
CA SER A 28 -5.80 -11.37 4.00
C SER A 28 -4.90 -10.26 3.45
N PHE A 29 -3.90 -10.64 2.65
CA PHE A 29 -3.00 -9.66 2.04
C PHE A 29 -3.75 -8.62 1.18
N GLN A 30 -4.81 -9.01 0.47
CA GLN A 30 -5.67 -8.10 -0.29
C GLN A 30 -6.37 -7.08 0.62
N GLU A 31 -6.88 -7.52 1.77
CA GLU A 31 -7.47 -6.63 2.76
C GLU A 31 -6.41 -5.65 3.28
N LYS A 32 -5.23 -6.13 3.67
CA LYS A 32 -4.12 -5.27 4.09
C LYS A 32 -3.79 -4.18 3.05
N LEU A 33 -3.71 -4.53 1.76
CA LEU A 33 -3.50 -3.57 0.67
C LEU A 33 -4.65 -2.55 0.55
N PHE A 34 -5.89 -3.02 0.65
CA PHE A 34 -7.07 -2.16 0.56
C PHE A 34 -7.16 -1.19 1.73
N HIS A 35 -6.91 -1.65 2.96
CA HIS A 35 -6.86 -0.82 4.16
C HIS A 35 -5.73 0.21 4.09
N ALA A 36 -4.54 -0.18 3.64
CA ALA A 36 -3.43 0.76 3.42
C ALA A 36 -3.81 1.86 2.39
N LEU A 37 -4.54 1.49 1.33
CA LEU A 37 -4.98 2.44 0.31
C LEU A 37 -5.98 3.46 0.89
N LEU A 38 -6.95 2.98 1.68
CA LEU A 38 -7.92 3.85 2.38
C LEU A 38 -7.22 4.85 3.31
N ILE A 39 -6.21 4.40 4.06
CA ILE A 39 -5.42 5.27 4.94
C ILE A 39 -4.70 6.35 4.11
N ALA A 40 -4.00 5.95 3.04
CA ALA A 40 -3.26 6.89 2.20
C ALA A 40 -4.18 7.91 1.50
N GLN A 41 -5.36 7.49 1.04
CA GLN A 41 -6.37 8.39 0.47
C GLN A 41 -6.87 9.39 1.51
N TYR A 42 -7.21 8.90 2.70
CA TYR A 42 -7.67 9.75 3.80
C TYR A 42 -6.61 10.77 4.21
N GLU A 43 -5.33 10.39 4.30
CA GLU A 43 -4.25 11.33 4.61
C GLU A 43 -4.13 12.45 3.55
N LEU A 44 -4.31 12.12 2.27
CA LEU A 44 -4.29 13.12 1.20
C LEU A 44 -5.51 14.05 1.23
N GLU A 45 -6.71 13.49 1.43
CA GLU A 45 -7.96 14.25 1.45
C GLU A 45 -8.07 15.16 2.67
N ALA A 46 -7.66 14.66 3.84
CA ALA A 46 -7.63 15.42 5.09
C ALA A 46 -6.44 16.40 5.19
N GLN A 47 -5.56 16.42 4.17
CA GLN A 47 -4.31 17.18 4.17
C GLN A 47 -3.43 16.89 5.40
N TYR A 48 -3.37 15.61 5.81
CA TYR A 48 -2.52 15.13 6.89
C TYR A 48 -1.08 14.90 6.40
N TYR A 49 -0.49 15.96 5.88
CA TYR A 49 0.91 16.03 5.51
C TYR A 49 1.46 17.41 5.90
N SER A 50 2.71 17.43 6.35
CA SER A 50 3.39 18.63 6.85
C SER A 50 3.98 19.50 5.74
N ASN A 51 4.27 18.92 4.57
CA ASN A 51 4.86 19.59 3.42
C ASN A 51 4.63 18.82 2.10
N GLU A 52 4.94 19.46 0.97
CA GLU A 52 4.75 18.85 -0.36
C GLU A 52 5.63 17.62 -0.60
N PHE A 53 6.78 17.50 0.05
CA PHE A 53 7.61 16.30 -0.06
C PHE A 53 6.92 15.09 0.60
N GLU A 54 6.33 15.27 1.77
CA GLU A 54 5.53 14.23 2.43
C GLU A 54 4.31 13.84 1.60
N LYS A 55 3.59 14.82 1.07
CA LYS A 55 2.47 14.60 0.14
C LYS A 55 2.89 13.79 -1.08
N SER A 56 4.02 14.11 -1.71
CA SER A 56 4.55 13.34 -2.86
C SER A 56 4.77 11.87 -2.49
N ARG A 57 5.36 11.60 -1.32
CA ARG A 57 5.56 10.23 -0.86
C ARG A 57 4.25 9.48 -0.61
N ILE A 58 3.23 10.15 -0.07
CA ILE A 58 1.92 9.53 0.15
C ILE A 58 1.24 9.21 -1.20
N VAL A 59 1.37 10.11 -2.19
CA VAL A 59 0.91 9.87 -3.57
C VAL A 59 1.63 8.69 -4.20
N GLU A 60 2.96 8.65 -4.14
CA GLU A 60 3.76 7.54 -4.65
C GLU A 60 3.38 6.20 -3.99
N PHE A 61 3.20 6.22 -2.66
CA PHE A 61 2.76 5.04 -1.92
C PHE A 61 1.38 4.57 -2.39
N ARG A 62 0.39 5.47 -2.46
CA ARG A 62 -0.96 5.18 -2.97
C ARG A 62 -0.92 4.56 -4.37
N ASP A 63 -0.10 5.11 -5.26
CA ASP A 63 -0.01 4.64 -6.65
C ASP A 63 0.58 3.22 -6.72
N ILE A 64 1.58 2.91 -5.90
CA ILE A 64 2.11 1.54 -5.76
C ILE A 64 1.02 0.59 -5.23
N LEU A 65 0.18 1.03 -4.28
CA LEU A 65 -0.92 0.20 -3.76
C LEU A 65 -1.96 -0.13 -4.83
N LEU A 66 -2.32 0.85 -5.68
CA LEU A 66 -3.23 0.62 -6.80
C LEU A 66 -2.65 -0.40 -7.78
N ILE A 67 -1.36 -0.30 -8.09
CA ILE A 67 -0.66 -1.28 -8.93
C ILE A 67 -0.70 -2.67 -8.28
N LEU A 68 -0.38 -2.77 -6.99
CA LEU A 68 -0.39 -4.04 -6.26
C LEU A 68 -1.79 -4.67 -6.24
N LEU A 69 -2.84 -3.89 -5.99
CA LEU A 69 -4.23 -4.38 -6.03
C LEU A 69 -4.61 -4.90 -7.42
N SER A 70 -4.13 -4.27 -8.50
CA SER A 70 -4.35 -4.77 -9.87
C SER A 70 -3.67 -6.13 -10.13
N LYS A 71 -2.52 -6.39 -9.46
CA LYS A 71 -1.78 -7.65 -9.55
C LYS A 71 -2.34 -8.74 -8.64
N PHE A 72 -3.11 -8.37 -7.61
CA PHE A 72 -3.71 -9.28 -6.65
C PHE A 72 -5.24 -9.11 -6.56
N PRO A 73 -5.97 -9.33 -7.67
CA PRO A 73 -7.42 -9.16 -7.68
C PRO A 73 -8.10 -10.11 -6.69
N ARG A 74 -9.20 -9.65 -6.07
CA ARG A 74 -10.10 -10.53 -5.31
C ARG A 74 -10.63 -11.61 -6.27
N LYS A 75 -10.48 -12.88 -5.87
CA LYS A 75 -11.12 -14.01 -6.53
C LYS A 75 -12.62 -14.02 -6.24
#